data_AF-A0A2N0NQG4-F1
#
_entry.id   AF-A0A2N0NQG4-F1
#
_cell.length_a   1.000
_cell.length_b   1.000
_cell.length_c   1.000
_cell.angle_alpha   90.00
_cell.angle_beta   90.00
_cell.angle_gamma   90.00
#
_symmetry.space_group_name_H-M   'P 1'
#
loop_
_entity.id
_entity.type
_entity.pdbx_description
1 polymer ?
#
loop_
_entity_poly.entity_id
_entity_poly.type
_entity_poly.pdbx_seq_one_letter_code
_entity_poly.pdbx_strand_id
1 'polypeptide(L)' 'MDRLTCPHIRKDGSTCGRVCTRLAGCSLHWKSGANNMLKSPCRICDKPTLSYTGYCSKHAKKIYRRLERERQRIS' A
#
# COMPACT_ATOMS: atom_id res chain seq x y z
N MET A 1 -6.31 30.12 12.97
CA MET A 1 -5.76 28.75 12.78
C MET A 1 -4.66 28.85 11.75
N ASP A 2 -3.41 28.78 12.21
CA ASP A 2 -2.22 28.85 11.36
C ASP A 2 -2.25 27.73 10.32
N ARG A 3 -2.24 28.13 9.04
CA ARG A 3 -2.17 27.22 7.90
C ARG A 3 -0.71 26.82 7.73
N LEU A 4 -0.37 25.61 8.14
CA LEU A 4 0.99 25.07 8.05
C LEU A 4 1.16 24.29 6.76
N THR A 5 2.30 24.43 6.10
CA THR A 5 2.63 23.61 4.92
C THR A 5 3.21 22.27 5.37
N CYS A 6 2.75 21.17 4.77
CA CYS A 6 3.21 19.83 5.10
C CYS A 6 4.71 19.67 4.82
N PRO A 7 5.55 19.36 5.82
CA PRO A 7 6.99 19.20 5.64
C PRO A 7 7.39 17.84 5.04
N HIS A 8 6.43 16.98 4.68
CA HIS A 8 6.71 15.64 4.19
C HIS A 8 7.44 15.67 2.83
N ILE A 9 8.60 15.01 2.77
CA ILE A 9 9.38 14.79 1.55
C ILE A 9 8.90 13.50 0.87
N ARG A 10 8.53 13.61 -0.40
CA ARG A 10 8.10 12.49 -1.25
C ARG A 10 9.32 11.65 -1.64
N LYS A 11 9.07 10.44 -2.15
CA LYS A 11 10.15 9.55 -2.63
C LYS A 11 10.99 10.16 -3.76
N ASP A 12 10.40 11.07 -4.54
CA ASP A 12 11.06 11.81 -5.60
C ASP A 12 11.83 13.06 -5.11
N GLY A 13 11.91 13.28 -3.79
CA GLY A 13 12.63 14.41 -3.20
C GLY A 13 11.83 15.71 -3.12
N SER A 14 10.66 15.80 -3.76
CA SER A 14 9.80 16.99 -3.65
C SER A 14 9.07 17.09 -2.31
N THR A 15 8.85 18.31 -1.83
CA THR A 15 8.01 18.59 -0.66
C THR A 15 6.53 18.46 -1.04
N CYS A 16 5.70 17.93 -0.14
CA CYS A 16 4.27 17.75 -0.45
C CYS A 16 3.54 19.09 -0.68
N GLY A 17 3.88 20.14 0.05
CA GLY A 17 3.31 21.48 -0.16
C GLY A 17 1.82 21.64 0.20
N ARG A 18 1.14 20.61 0.71
CA ARG A 18 -0.28 20.72 1.14
C ARG A 18 -0.42 21.52 2.42
N VAL A 19 -1.45 22.36 2.46
CA VAL A 19 -1.87 23.04 3.69
C VAL A 19 -2.47 22.02 4.67
N CYS A 20 -1.86 21.89 5.84
CA CYS A 20 -2.32 21.07 6.95
C CYS A 20 -2.61 21.96 8.16
N THR A 21 -3.54 21.53 9.00
CA THR A 21 -3.87 22.18 10.28
C THR A 21 -3.01 21.69 11.44
N ARG A 22 -2.12 20.70 11.23
CA ARG A 22 -1.24 20.12 12.25
C ARG A 22 0.16 19.86 11.71
N LEU A 23 1.17 20.23 12.50
CA LEU A 23 2.61 20.15 12.19
C LEU A 23 3.13 18.71 12.12
N ALA A 24 2.48 17.80 12.87
CA ALA A 24 2.76 16.36 12.84
C ALA A 24 2.66 15.78 11.40
N GLY A 25 2.07 16.50 10.45
CA GLY A 25 2.00 16.12 9.06
C GLY A 25 0.60 15.61 8.77
N CYS A 26 0.09 15.96 7.59
CA CYS A 26 -1.22 15.49 7.15
C CYS A 26 -1.28 13.97 7.34
N SER A 27 -2.24 13.46 8.13
CA SER A 27 -2.30 12.05 8.57
C SER A 27 -2.22 11.04 7.42
N LEU A 28 -2.64 11.47 6.22
CA LEU A 28 -2.49 10.76 4.96
C LEU A 28 -1.03 10.37 4.65
N HIS A 29 -0.04 11.23 4.93
CA HIS A 29 1.37 10.93 4.68
C HIS A 29 1.92 9.86 5.59
N TRP A 30 1.58 9.89 6.89
CA TRP A 30 1.99 8.82 7.79
C TRP A 30 1.41 7.48 7.38
N LYS A 31 0.11 7.47 7.04
CA LYS A 31 -0.56 6.24 6.62
C LYS A 31 0.04 5.71 5.32
N SER A 32 0.33 6.56 4.33
CA SER A 32 0.93 6.13 3.06
C SER A 32 2.41 5.76 3.17
N GLY A 33 3.19 6.44 4.02
CA GLY A 33 4.59 6.13 4.29
C GLY A 33 4.77 4.78 4.99
N ALA A 34 4.07 4.57 6.10
CA ALA A 34 4.06 3.30 6.82
C ALA A 34 3.57 2.14 5.93
N ASN A 35 2.47 2.36 5.20
CA ASN A 35 1.98 1.37 4.24
C ASN A 35 2.93 1.15 3.06
N ASN A 36 3.81 2.08 2.71
CA ASN A 36 4.82 1.85 1.67
C ASN A 36 6.05 1.12 2.18
N MET A 37 6.42 1.28 3.46
CA MET A 37 7.53 0.54 4.08
C MET A 37 7.14 -0.91 4.40
N LEU A 38 5.87 -1.17 4.69
CA LEU A 38 5.32 -2.51 4.96
C LEU A 38 5.05 -3.34 3.70
N LYS A 39 5.29 -2.81 2.48
CA LYS A 39 5.00 -3.57 1.27
C LYS A 39 6.07 -4.61 1.01
N SER A 40 5.69 -5.88 1.07
CA SER A 40 6.50 -6.97 0.55
C SER A 40 6.32 -7.07 -0.97
N PRO A 41 7.33 -7.52 -1.72
CA PRO A 41 7.18 -7.77 -3.16
C PRO A 41 6.22 -8.94 -3.40
N CYS A 42 5.41 -8.84 -4.45
CA CYS A 42 4.57 -9.95 -4.89
C CYS A 42 5.44 -11.09 -5.44
N ARG A 43 5.22 -12.32 -4.98
CA ARG A 43 5.98 -13.53 -5.40
C ARG A 43 5.89 -13.93 -6.89
N ILE A 44 5.18 -13.18 -7.73
CA ILE A 44 5.00 -13.48 -9.17
C ILE A 44 5.45 -12.33 -10.07
N CYS A 45 5.26 -11.07 -9.64
CA CYS A 45 5.56 -9.92 -10.49
C CYS A 45 6.28 -8.78 -9.77
N ASP A 46 6.76 -9.06 -8.56
CA ASP A 46 7.53 -8.14 -7.69
C ASP A 46 6.84 -6.82 -7.35
N LYS A 47 5.59 -6.63 -7.77
CA LYS A 47 4.81 -5.45 -7.44
C LYS A 47 4.63 -5.37 -5.92
N PRO A 48 4.92 -4.21 -5.30
CA PRO A 48 4.84 -4.05 -3.87
C PRO A 48 3.38 -4.23 -3.42
N THR A 49 3.17 -5.13 -2.46
CA THR A 49 1.86 -5.51 -1.95
C THR A 49 1.81 -5.44 -0.42
N LEU A 50 0.64 -5.06 0.08
CA LEU A 50 0.30 -5.13 1.51
C LEU A 50 -0.35 -6.47 1.88
N SER A 51 -0.50 -7.38 0.92
CA SER A 51 -1.16 -8.65 1.20
C SER A 51 -0.25 -9.53 2.05
N TYR A 52 -0.79 -10.00 3.18
CA TYR A 52 -0.14 -11.02 4.00
C TYR A 52 0.19 -12.30 3.22
N THR A 53 -0.59 -12.62 2.19
CA THR A 53 -0.35 -13.79 1.34
C THR A 53 0.91 -13.69 0.48
N GLY A 54 1.54 -12.51 0.38
CA GLY A 54 2.68 -12.25 -0.50
C GLY A 54 2.30 -12.17 -1.98
N TYR A 55 1.01 -12.09 -2.31
CA TYR A 55 0.52 -11.91 -3.68
C TYR A 55 -0.20 -10.57 -3.83
N CYS A 56 0.04 -9.88 -4.93
CA CYS A 56 -0.76 -8.70 -5.27
C CYS A 56 -2.22 -9.10 -5.54
N SER A 57 -3.14 -8.15 -5.43
CA SER A 57 -4.59 -8.36 -5.59
C SER A 57 -4.96 -9.13 -6.87
N LYS A 58 -4.26 -8.84 -7.99
CA LYS A 58 -4.43 -9.55 -9.27
C LYS A 58 -4.10 -11.03 -9.17
N HIS A 59 -2.99 -11.37 -8.52
CA HIS A 59 -2.51 -12.75 -8.41
C HIS A 59 -3.22 -13.52 -7.30
N ALA A 60 -3.52 -12.87 -6.18
CA ALA A 60 -4.32 -13.46 -5.11
C ALA A 60 -5.66 -13.99 -5.65
N LYS A 61 -6.38 -13.18 -6.45
CA LYS A 61 -7.64 -13.60 -7.08
C LYS A 61 -7.48 -14.84 -7.96
N LYS A 62 -6.38 -14.94 -8.72
CA LYS A 62 -6.10 -16.10 -9.58
C LYS A 62 -5.84 -17.36 -8.76
N ILE A 63 -5.11 -17.24 -7.65
CA ILE A 63 -4.83 -18.35 -6.74
C ILE A 63 -6.10 -18.84 -6.06
N TYR A 64 -6.91 -17.94 -5.49
CA TYR A 64 -8.17 -18.33 -4.84
C TYR A 64 -9.11 -19.06 -5.81
N ARG A 65 -9.26 -18.58 -7.04
CA ARG A 65 -10.04 -19.26 -8.09
C ARG A 65 -9.49 -20.64 -8.46
N ARG A 66 -8.17 -20.83 -8.39
CA ARG A 66 -7.56 -22.14 -8.64
C ARG A 66 -7.94 -23.11 -7.52
N LEU A 67 -7.77 -22.69 -6.27
CA LEU A 67 -8.08 -23.48 -5.07
C LEU A 67 -9.56 -23.86 -5.01
N GLU A 68 -10.47 -22.95 -5.39
CA GLU A 68 -11.90 -23.22 -5.45
C GLU A 68 -12.24 -24.32 -6.46
N ARG A 69 -11.67 -24.25 -7.67
CA ARG A 69 -11.87 -25.30 -8.69
C ARG A 69 -11.29 -26.64 -8.28
N GLU A 70 -10.17 -26.64 -7.56
CA GLU A 70 -9.58 -27.88 -7.02
C GLU A 70 -10.50 -28.50 -5.96
N ARG A 71 -11.10 -27.69 -5.07
CA ARG A 71 -12.10 -28.19 -4.10
C ARG A 71 -13.33 -28.80 -4.77
N GLN A 72 -13.83 -28.20 -5.83
CA GLN A 72 -14.98 -28.70 -6.59
C GLN A 72 -14.71 -30.01 -7.34
N ARG A 73 -13.44 -30.36 -7.57
CA ARG A 73 -13.04 -31.61 -8.23
C ARG A 73 -12.88 -32.80 -7.27
N ILE A 74 -12.82 -32.52 -5.97
CA ILE A 74 -12.63 -33.52 -4.90
C ILE A 74 -13.98 -33.83 -4.22
N SER A 75 -15.04 -33.06 -4.52
CA SER A 75 -16.43 -33.32 -4.14
C SER A 75 -17.15 -34.13 -5.21
#